data_AF-A0A3N2MAI7-F1
#
_entry.id   AF-A0A3N2MAI7-F1
#
_cell.length_a   1.000
_cell.length_b   1.000
_cell.length_c   1.000
_cell.angle_alpha   90.00
_cell.angle_beta   90.00
_cell.angle_gamma   90.00
#
_symmetry.space_group_name_H-M   'P 1'
#
loop_
_entity.id
_entity.type
_entity.pdbx_description
1 polymer ?
#
loop_
_entity_poly.entity_id
_entity_poly.type
_entity_poly.pdbx_seq_one_letter_code
_entity_poly.pdbx_strand_id
1 'polypeptide(L)'
;MIGIIYKYTSPSGKIYIGQTTQERRRRKTFLNINKRYGGDKIDAARKKYGPSSFSYEVIERIKFNCSFDATLKLDELESFYIEKYDSYTNGYNMTLGGYTTRGFKFTEEQRAKMSQARIGKPGTPRTLEEKEAQSVRMKALYKDPKWREWRREIDSDKEHRKRLSLSLKGEKNGMFGKKHSQESCAKMSKSRSGEKNIWYGKKKSNSYKAKIQASALIYHNEHPITDAIITKISKNISIPVRQLTLNREPIAEFDSTKSAGELVGIDSSCIVKCCKGKRTTAGGFRWEYVNISTISENIDPTIWIGTGEAVQLVGHNRNVLYYHMDIIKDIPYKKDGRKRYIHKPTLLKIFINQSY
;
A
#
# COMPACT_ATOMS: atom_id res chain seq x y z
N MET A 1 -34.30 25.45 -21.36
CA MET A 1 -34.92 24.76 -20.21
C MET A 1 -36.09 25.58 -19.67
N ILE A 2 -37.10 24.96 -19.06
CA ILE A 2 -38.25 25.69 -18.49
C ILE A 2 -38.13 25.70 -16.97
N GLY A 3 -38.18 26.89 -16.37
CA GLY A 3 -38.28 27.09 -14.94
C GLY A 3 -39.69 27.56 -14.57
N ILE A 4 -40.19 27.11 -13.42
CA ILE A 4 -41.49 27.52 -12.90
C ILE A 4 -41.41 27.92 -11.43
N ILE A 5 -42.25 28.89 -11.06
CA ILE A 5 -42.64 29.15 -9.68
C ILE A 5 -44.06 28.63 -9.51
N TYR A 6 -44.30 27.86 -8.45
CA TYR A 6 -45.60 27.26 -8.17
C TYR A 6 -46.02 27.50 -6.72
N LYS A 7 -47.32 27.34 -6.51
CA LYS A 7 -48.01 27.51 -5.23
C LYS A 7 -48.79 26.26 -4.89
N TYR A 8 -48.73 25.85 -3.63
CA TYR A 8 -49.69 24.93 -3.03
C TYR A 8 -50.51 25.66 -1.97
N THR A 9 -51.83 25.53 -2.01
CA THR A 9 -52.73 26.05 -0.97
C THR A 9 -53.34 24.88 -0.22
N SER A 10 -53.23 24.88 1.11
CA SER A 10 -53.85 23.85 1.94
C SER A 10 -55.35 24.08 2.14
N PRO A 11 -56.11 23.08 2.62
CA PRO A 11 -57.50 23.27 3.03
C PRO A 11 -57.70 24.35 4.10
N SER A 12 -56.66 24.68 4.88
CA SER A 12 -56.69 25.76 5.85
C SER A 12 -56.31 27.13 5.27
N GLY A 13 -56.19 27.26 3.94
CA GLY A 13 -55.83 28.49 3.25
C GLY A 13 -54.35 28.88 3.30
N LYS A 14 -53.49 28.10 3.98
CA LYS A 14 -52.06 28.41 4.12
C LYS A 14 -51.30 28.04 2.85
N ILE A 15 -50.30 28.85 2.52
CA ILE A 15 -49.61 28.79 1.22
C ILE A 15 -48.20 28.21 1.37
N TYR A 16 -47.77 27.44 0.38
CA TYR A 16 -46.38 27.08 0.12
C TYR A 16 -45.97 27.54 -1.27
N ILE A 17 -44.87 28.28 -1.37
CA ILE A 17 -44.24 28.70 -2.62
C ILE A 17 -43.02 27.82 -2.87
N GLY A 18 -42.82 27.40 -4.11
CA GLY A 18 -41.59 26.70 -4.49
C GLY A 18 -41.19 26.92 -5.93
N GLN A 19 -39.91 26.73 -6.21
CA GLN A 19 -39.36 26.74 -7.56
C GLN A 19 -39.00 25.35 -8.10
N THR A 20 -39.04 25.15 -9.41
CA THR A 20 -38.45 23.96 -10.05
C THR A 20 -38.25 24.11 -11.56
N THR A 21 -37.30 23.36 -12.11
CA THR A 21 -37.14 23.15 -13.57
C THR A 21 -37.69 21.80 -14.04
N GLN A 22 -38.23 20.98 -13.12
CA GLN A 22 -38.75 19.65 -13.38
C GLN A 22 -40.10 19.44 -12.67
N GLU A 23 -41.13 20.13 -13.14
CA GLU A 23 -42.49 20.13 -12.59
C GLU A 23 -43.03 18.72 -12.28
N ARG A 24 -43.00 17.82 -13.28
CA ARG A 24 -43.51 16.45 -13.15
C ARG A 24 -42.87 15.69 -11.97
N ARG A 25 -41.54 15.81 -11.83
CA ARG A 25 -40.80 15.17 -10.75
C ARG A 25 -41.17 15.78 -9.39
N ARG A 26 -41.31 17.10 -9.34
CA ARG A 26 -41.67 17.82 -8.11
C ARG A 26 -43.07 17.45 -7.64
N ARG A 27 -44.07 17.41 -8.53
CA ARG A 27 -45.44 16.95 -8.22
C ARG A 27 -45.48 15.50 -7.72
N LYS A 28 -44.77 14.58 -8.39
CA LYS A 28 -44.65 13.19 -7.93
C LYS A 28 -44.05 13.08 -6.51
N THR A 29 -43.11 13.96 -6.18
CA THR A 29 -42.50 14.00 -4.85
C THR A 29 -43.48 14.54 -3.81
N PHE A 30 -44.26 15.57 -4.14
CA PHE A 30 -45.28 16.13 -3.24
C PHE A 30 -46.38 15.12 -2.89
N LEU A 31 -46.80 14.29 -3.84
CA LEU A 31 -47.81 13.25 -3.59
C LEU A 31 -47.27 12.07 -2.75
N ASN A 32 -45.95 11.87 -2.68
CA ASN A 32 -45.35 10.75 -1.95
C ASN A 32 -44.97 11.14 -0.52
N ILE A 33 -45.84 10.80 0.45
CA ILE A 33 -45.68 11.13 1.88
C ILE A 33 -44.39 10.57 2.48
N ASN A 34 -43.88 9.45 1.96
CA ASN A 34 -42.66 8.81 2.47
C ASN A 34 -41.37 9.57 2.10
N LYS A 35 -41.46 10.59 1.23
CA LYS A 35 -40.33 11.44 0.87
C LYS A 35 -40.47 12.83 1.49
N ARG A 36 -39.36 13.32 2.06
CA ARG A 36 -39.20 14.73 2.43
C ARG A 36 -39.34 15.62 1.19
N TYR A 37 -40.01 16.77 1.35
CA TYR A 37 -40.31 17.65 0.22
C TYR A 37 -39.65 19.03 0.30
N GLY A 38 -40.13 19.88 1.20
CA GLY A 38 -39.81 21.31 1.21
C GLY A 38 -39.53 21.88 2.60
N GLY A 39 -39.50 21.01 3.62
CA GLY A 39 -39.32 21.39 5.02
C GLY A 39 -40.37 20.74 5.92
N ASP A 40 -40.11 20.75 7.22
CA ASP A 40 -40.97 20.12 8.23
C ASP A 40 -42.38 20.72 8.27
N LYS A 41 -42.55 22.05 8.04
CA LYS A 41 -43.87 22.71 8.00
C LYS A 41 -44.78 22.11 6.91
N ILE A 42 -44.33 22.05 5.66
CA ILE A 42 -45.12 21.51 4.55
C ILE A 42 -45.26 19.99 4.65
N ASP A 43 -44.24 19.28 5.15
CA ASP A 43 -44.29 17.83 5.32
C ASP A 43 -45.29 17.43 6.42
N ALA A 44 -45.38 18.19 7.51
CA ALA A 44 -46.42 18.01 8.54
C ALA A 44 -47.82 18.28 7.98
N ALA A 45 -47.98 19.34 7.17
CA ALA A 45 -49.26 19.66 6.54
C ALA A 45 -49.71 18.59 5.54
N ARG A 46 -48.80 18.04 4.75
CA ARG A 46 -49.05 16.90 3.84
C ARG A 46 -49.52 15.66 4.60
N LYS A 47 -48.92 15.37 5.76
CA LYS A 47 -49.36 14.26 6.63
C LYS A 47 -50.73 14.52 7.25
N LYS A 48 -50.99 15.76 7.67
CA LYS A 48 -52.25 16.15 8.32
C LYS A 48 -53.45 16.11 7.37
N TYR A 49 -53.34 16.73 6.19
CA TYR A 49 -54.47 16.92 5.28
C TYR A 49 -54.51 15.93 4.11
N GLY A 50 -53.41 15.21 3.86
CA GLY A 50 -53.24 14.44 2.63
C GLY A 50 -52.77 15.31 1.46
N PRO A 51 -51.80 14.87 0.64
CA PRO A 51 -51.29 15.65 -0.49
C PRO A 51 -52.33 15.98 -1.57
N SER A 52 -53.35 15.15 -1.75
CA SER A 52 -54.43 15.35 -2.73
C SER A 52 -55.37 16.50 -2.37
N SER A 53 -55.40 16.89 -1.10
CA SER A 53 -56.28 17.96 -0.59
C SER A 53 -55.72 19.37 -0.82
N PHE A 54 -54.52 19.49 -1.37
CA PHE A 54 -53.91 20.79 -1.69
C PHE A 54 -54.24 21.19 -3.12
N SER A 55 -54.59 22.46 -3.34
CA SER A 55 -54.67 23.01 -4.69
C SER A 55 -53.27 23.36 -5.20
N TYR A 56 -53.00 23.08 -6.47
CA TYR A 56 -51.71 23.35 -7.11
C TYR A 56 -51.88 24.36 -8.24
N GLU A 57 -51.10 25.43 -8.22
CA GLU A 57 -51.12 26.50 -9.21
C GLU A 57 -49.70 26.84 -9.66
N VAL A 58 -49.50 27.09 -10.95
CA VAL A 58 -48.23 27.64 -11.47
C VAL A 58 -48.40 29.15 -11.55
N ILE A 59 -47.55 29.88 -10.82
CA ILE A 59 -47.60 31.34 -10.78
C ILE A 59 -46.85 31.91 -11.99
N GLU A 60 -45.64 31.41 -12.26
CA GLU A 60 -44.79 31.89 -13.34
C GLU A 60 -44.16 30.73 -14.12
N ARG A 61 -44.05 30.88 -15.43
CA ARG A 61 -43.41 29.92 -16.33
C ARG A 61 -42.45 30.64 -17.27
N ILE A 62 -41.15 30.40 -17.10
CA ILE A 62 -40.09 31.13 -17.81
C ILE A 62 -39.21 30.14 -18.56
N LYS A 63 -38.85 30.49 -19.80
CA LYS A 63 -37.92 29.72 -20.62
C LYS A 63 -36.52 30.35 -20.51
N PHE A 64 -35.53 29.53 -20.16
CA PHE A 64 -34.14 29.92 -19.99
C PHE A 64 -33.22 29.22 -20.98
N ASN A 65 -32.15 29.90 -21.38
CA ASN A 65 -31.13 29.37 -22.28
C ASN A 65 -30.11 28.50 -21.54
N CYS A 66 -29.73 28.87 -20.32
CA CYS A 66 -28.78 28.12 -19.51
C CYS A 66 -29.29 27.87 -18.07
N SER A 67 -28.67 26.90 -17.38
CA SER A 67 -29.04 26.53 -16.00
C SER A 67 -28.63 27.57 -14.96
N PHE A 68 -27.66 28.42 -15.28
CA PHE A 68 -27.18 29.45 -14.36
C PHE A 68 -28.21 30.58 -14.24
N ASP A 69 -28.63 31.16 -15.38
CA ASP A 69 -29.66 32.21 -15.43
C ASP A 69 -30.99 31.73 -14.82
N ALA A 70 -31.36 30.48 -15.11
CA ALA A 70 -32.55 29.86 -14.54
C ALA A 70 -32.49 29.83 -13.01
N THR A 71 -31.32 29.59 -12.42
CA THR A 71 -31.19 29.52 -10.97
C THR A 71 -31.33 30.90 -10.35
N LEU A 72 -30.56 31.88 -10.84
CA LEU A 72 -30.59 33.25 -10.31
C LEU A 72 -32.00 33.86 -10.38
N LYS A 73 -32.66 33.74 -11.54
CA LYS A 73 -33.97 34.36 -11.72
C LYS A 73 -35.07 33.66 -10.94
N LEU A 74 -35.02 32.33 -10.85
CA LEU A 74 -36.01 31.61 -10.04
C LEU A 74 -35.81 31.89 -8.55
N ASP A 75 -34.57 31.99 -8.05
CA ASP A 75 -34.31 32.31 -6.63
C ASP A 75 -34.85 33.70 -6.25
N GLU A 76 -34.67 34.69 -7.13
CA GLU A 76 -35.22 36.04 -6.99
C GLU A 76 -36.76 36.02 -6.93
N LEU A 77 -37.39 35.31 -7.87
CA LEU A 77 -38.86 35.20 -7.93
C LEU A 77 -39.43 34.40 -6.76
N GLU A 78 -38.77 33.31 -6.35
CA GLU A 78 -39.19 32.51 -5.19
C GLU A 78 -39.21 33.38 -3.93
N SER A 79 -38.17 34.19 -3.71
CA SER A 79 -38.08 35.13 -2.59
C SER A 79 -39.21 36.18 -2.65
N PHE A 80 -39.41 36.79 -3.83
CA PHE A 80 -40.50 37.75 -4.06
C PHE A 80 -41.89 37.18 -3.77
N TYR A 81 -42.19 35.97 -4.25
CA TYR A 81 -43.50 35.37 -4.02
C TYR A 81 -43.68 34.84 -2.59
N ILE A 82 -42.60 34.41 -1.93
CA ILE A 82 -42.66 34.03 -0.51
C ILE A 82 -43.10 35.22 0.33
N GLU A 83 -42.54 36.40 0.05
CA GLU A 83 -42.89 37.67 0.70
C GLU A 83 -44.30 38.11 0.33
N LYS A 84 -44.63 38.15 -0.97
CA LYS A 84 -45.96 38.55 -1.49
C LYS A 84 -47.12 37.76 -0.88
N TYR A 85 -46.93 36.48 -0.61
CA TYR A 85 -47.96 35.60 -0.04
C TYR A 85 -47.79 35.35 1.47
N ASP A 86 -46.82 36.01 2.12
CA ASP A 86 -46.42 35.77 3.52
C ASP A 86 -46.35 34.27 3.88
N SER A 87 -45.80 33.50 2.95
CA SER A 87 -45.77 32.03 3.06
C SER A 87 -44.73 31.54 4.07
N TYR A 88 -43.83 32.40 4.53
CA TYR A 88 -42.84 32.11 5.56
C TYR A 88 -43.44 32.18 6.97
N THR A 89 -44.09 33.29 7.32
CA THR A 89 -44.65 33.52 8.65
C THR A 89 -45.99 32.80 8.79
N ASN A 90 -46.91 33.07 7.86
CA ASN A 90 -48.28 32.59 7.88
C ASN A 90 -48.54 31.41 6.92
N GLY A 91 -47.50 30.87 6.28
CA GLY A 91 -47.58 29.69 5.42
C GLY A 91 -46.67 28.53 5.83
N TYR A 92 -46.21 27.79 4.83
CA TYR A 92 -45.39 26.58 5.02
C TYR A 92 -43.94 26.69 4.57
N ASN A 93 -43.52 27.83 4.01
CA ASN A 93 -42.11 28.05 3.70
C ASN A 93 -41.30 28.16 5.00
N MET A 94 -40.10 27.58 4.98
CA MET A 94 -39.17 27.56 6.12
C MET A 94 -37.96 28.46 5.93
N THR A 95 -37.82 29.06 4.76
CA THR A 95 -36.79 30.04 4.42
C THR A 95 -37.45 31.18 3.66
N LEU A 96 -36.82 32.35 3.63
CA LEU A 96 -37.27 33.52 2.85
C LEU A 96 -36.97 33.39 1.34
N GLY A 97 -36.56 32.20 0.86
CA GLY A 97 -36.07 31.98 -0.49
C GLY A 97 -34.53 32.01 -0.59
N GLY A 98 -33.98 31.69 -1.76
CA GLY A 98 -32.56 31.83 -2.10
C GLY A 98 -31.57 30.81 -1.50
N TYR A 99 -31.96 30.04 -0.49
CA TYR A 99 -31.10 29.04 0.13
C TYR A 99 -31.42 27.63 -0.36
N THR A 100 -30.90 27.28 -1.54
CA THR A 100 -30.76 25.86 -1.90
C THR A 100 -29.49 25.30 -1.26
N THR A 101 -29.44 23.98 -0.96
CA THR A 101 -28.20 23.30 -0.55
C THR A 101 -27.14 23.29 -1.67
N ARG A 102 -27.47 23.81 -2.87
CA ARG A 102 -26.52 23.99 -3.98
C ARG A 102 -25.69 25.25 -3.70
N GLY A 103 -24.48 25.03 -3.21
CA GLY A 103 -23.54 26.09 -2.87
C GLY A 103 -22.94 25.94 -1.48
N PHE A 104 -23.53 25.08 -0.63
CA PHE A 104 -22.98 24.73 0.66
C PHE A 104 -21.61 24.06 0.50
N LYS A 105 -20.55 24.78 0.91
CA LYS A 105 -19.19 24.25 1.00
C LYS A 105 -18.94 23.86 2.45
N PHE A 106 -18.58 22.59 2.67
CA PHE A 106 -18.12 22.16 3.98
C PHE A 106 -16.91 22.98 4.43
N THR A 107 -16.89 23.37 5.70
CA THR A 107 -15.71 23.97 6.34
C THR A 107 -14.53 22.99 6.26
N GLU A 108 -13.30 23.49 6.42
CA GLU A 108 -12.13 22.61 6.46
C GLU A 108 -12.23 21.57 7.58
N GLU A 109 -12.74 21.99 8.74
CA GLU A 109 -12.98 21.11 9.88
C GLU A 109 -14.00 20.01 9.57
N GLN A 110 -15.11 20.34 8.93
CA GLN A 110 -16.11 19.35 8.51
C GLN A 110 -15.54 18.36 7.48
N ARG A 111 -14.73 18.85 6.52
CA ARG A 111 -14.03 18.00 5.54
C ARG A 111 -13.03 17.06 6.22
N ALA A 112 -12.27 17.57 7.19
CA ALA A 112 -11.32 16.78 7.97
C ALA A 112 -12.05 15.68 8.76
N LYS A 113 -13.13 16.01 9.47
CA LYS A 113 -13.95 15.04 10.23
C LYS A 113 -14.52 13.94 9.35
N MET A 114 -15.05 14.30 8.17
CA MET A 114 -15.53 13.31 7.19
C MET A 114 -14.41 12.45 6.60
N SER A 115 -13.23 13.03 6.37
CA SER A 115 -12.05 12.30 5.91
C SER A 115 -11.61 11.27 6.95
N GLN A 116 -11.44 11.69 8.20
CA GLN A 116 -11.07 10.81 9.32
C GLN A 116 -12.04 9.65 9.50
N ALA A 117 -13.36 9.91 9.40
CA ALA A 117 -14.38 8.86 9.49
C ALA A 117 -14.34 7.81 8.35
N ARG A 118 -13.71 8.14 7.21
CA ARG A 118 -13.57 7.26 6.04
C ARG A 118 -12.22 6.55 5.96
N ILE A 119 -11.18 7.10 6.59
CA ILE A 119 -9.86 6.47 6.62
C ILE A 119 -9.96 5.05 7.20
N GLY A 120 -9.35 4.09 6.52
CA GLY A 120 -9.31 2.68 6.93
C GLY A 120 -10.56 1.85 6.59
N LYS A 121 -11.67 2.46 6.16
CA LYS A 121 -12.86 1.71 5.74
C LYS A 121 -12.68 1.18 4.32
N PRO A 122 -12.78 -0.15 4.09
CA PRO A 122 -12.67 -0.68 2.74
C PRO A 122 -13.84 -0.16 1.89
N GLY A 123 -13.54 0.21 0.65
CA GLY A 123 -14.59 0.44 -0.33
C GLY A 123 -15.37 -0.84 -0.59
N THR A 124 -16.61 -0.71 -1.06
CA THR A 124 -17.41 -1.87 -1.48
C THR A 124 -16.64 -2.66 -2.55
N PRO A 125 -16.37 -3.96 -2.32
CA PRO A 125 -15.62 -4.77 -3.27
C PRO A 125 -16.43 -4.93 -4.55
N ARG A 126 -15.79 -4.65 -5.69
CA ARG A 126 -16.40 -4.85 -7.01
C ARG A 126 -16.56 -6.33 -7.32
N THR A 127 -17.63 -6.67 -8.03
CA THR A 127 -17.83 -8.01 -8.59
C THR A 127 -16.75 -8.34 -9.63
N LEU A 128 -16.60 -9.61 -9.96
CA LEU A 128 -15.66 -10.04 -11.01
C LEU A 128 -16.00 -9.39 -12.37
N GLU A 129 -17.28 -9.38 -12.72
CA GLU A 129 -17.79 -8.77 -13.95
C GLU A 129 -17.52 -7.26 -14.01
N GLU A 130 -17.73 -6.54 -12.91
CA GLU A 130 -17.43 -5.10 -12.84
C GLU A 130 -15.93 -4.82 -13.01
N LYS A 131 -15.06 -5.67 -12.44
CA LYS A 131 -13.60 -5.57 -12.60
C LYS A 131 -13.19 -5.82 -14.04
N GLU A 132 -13.81 -6.82 -14.70
CA GLU A 132 -13.53 -7.16 -16.09
C GLU A 132 -14.01 -6.07 -17.04
N ALA A 133 -15.25 -5.58 -16.89
CA ALA A 133 -15.78 -4.47 -17.65
C ALA A 133 -14.92 -3.20 -17.51
N GLN A 134 -14.45 -2.90 -16.30
CA GLN A 134 -13.50 -1.79 -16.09
C GLN A 134 -12.17 -2.04 -16.80
N SER A 135 -11.61 -3.25 -16.70
CA SER A 135 -10.36 -3.62 -17.36
C SER A 135 -10.44 -3.44 -18.87
N VAL A 136 -11.53 -3.92 -19.50
CA VAL A 136 -11.79 -3.74 -20.93
C VAL A 136 -11.88 -2.27 -21.30
N ARG A 137 -12.66 -1.48 -20.55
CA ARG A 137 -12.79 -0.04 -20.77
C ARG A 137 -11.45 0.69 -20.70
N MET A 138 -10.61 0.38 -19.70
CA MET A 138 -9.31 1.01 -19.55
C MET A 138 -8.34 0.63 -20.66
N LYS A 139 -8.36 -0.64 -21.11
CA LYS A 139 -7.56 -1.09 -22.25
C LYS A 139 -7.94 -0.36 -23.55
N ALA A 140 -9.23 -0.19 -23.80
CA ALA A 140 -9.72 0.57 -24.95
C ALA A 140 -9.25 2.03 -24.89
N LEU A 141 -9.40 2.67 -23.72
CA LEU A 141 -8.95 4.05 -23.51
C LEU A 141 -7.44 4.22 -23.71
N TYR A 142 -6.62 3.29 -23.22
CA TYR A 142 -5.16 3.36 -23.37
C TYR A 142 -4.68 3.07 -24.80
N LYS A 143 -5.49 2.38 -25.60
CA LYS A 143 -5.21 2.15 -27.03
C LYS A 143 -5.49 3.41 -27.87
N ASP A 144 -6.42 4.25 -27.45
CA ASP A 144 -6.79 5.50 -28.12
C ASP A 144 -5.56 6.42 -28.30
N PRO A 145 -5.19 6.76 -29.56
CA PRO A 145 -4.11 7.71 -29.83
C PRO A 145 -4.32 9.09 -29.21
N LYS A 146 -5.56 9.62 -29.24
CA LYS A 146 -5.86 10.96 -28.70
C LYS A 146 -5.62 11.01 -27.20
N TRP A 147 -6.02 9.96 -26.48
CA TRP A 147 -5.78 9.86 -25.05
C TRP A 147 -4.29 9.80 -24.71
N ARG A 148 -3.51 9.02 -25.49
CA ARG A 148 -2.06 8.90 -25.28
C ARG A 148 -1.32 10.21 -25.52
N GLU A 149 -1.71 10.96 -26.54
CA GLU A 149 -1.13 12.27 -26.85
C GLU A 149 -1.45 13.30 -25.77
N TRP A 150 -2.73 13.44 -25.42
CA TRP A 150 -3.17 14.29 -24.31
C TRP A 150 -2.44 13.96 -23.00
N ARG A 151 -2.27 12.67 -22.69
CA ARG A 151 -1.55 12.25 -21.48
C ARG A 151 -0.07 12.60 -21.54
N ARG A 152 0.57 12.46 -22.70
CA ARG A 152 1.98 12.81 -22.91
C ARG A 152 2.21 14.31 -22.72
N GLU A 153 1.31 15.14 -23.22
CA GLU A 153 1.37 16.60 -23.04
C GLU A 153 1.33 16.97 -21.55
N ILE A 154 0.38 16.41 -20.80
CA ILE A 154 0.28 16.61 -19.34
C ILE A 154 1.54 16.12 -18.61
N ASP A 155 2.04 14.93 -18.95
CA ASP A 155 3.21 14.36 -18.27
C ASP A 155 4.51 15.10 -18.66
N SER A 156 4.54 15.79 -19.80
CA SER A 156 5.68 16.60 -20.24
C SER A 156 5.84 17.87 -19.40
N ASP A 157 4.73 18.44 -18.94
CA ASP A 157 4.71 19.63 -18.09
C ASP A 157 5.49 19.37 -16.78
N LYS A 158 6.54 20.19 -16.59
CA LYS A 158 7.40 20.11 -15.42
C LYS A 158 6.68 20.57 -14.15
N GLU A 159 5.80 21.56 -14.24
CA GLU A 159 5.05 22.05 -13.08
C GLU A 159 4.04 21.02 -12.60
N HIS A 160 3.31 20.40 -13.52
CA HIS A 160 2.42 19.28 -13.22
C HIS A 160 3.15 18.16 -12.47
N ARG A 161 4.31 17.72 -12.98
CA ARG A 161 5.13 16.67 -12.34
C ARG A 161 5.62 17.08 -10.95
N LYS A 162 6.07 18.33 -10.78
CA LYS A 162 6.52 18.84 -9.48
C LYS A 162 5.37 18.85 -8.47
N ARG A 163 4.19 19.32 -8.87
CA ARG A 163 2.98 19.34 -8.04
C ARG A 163 2.55 17.94 -7.61
N LEU A 164 2.55 16.99 -8.55
CA LEU A 164 2.23 15.58 -8.28
C LEU A 164 3.26 14.92 -7.35
N SER A 165 4.54 15.21 -7.54
CA SER A 165 5.61 14.72 -6.66
C SER A 165 5.43 15.22 -5.22
N LEU A 166 5.15 16.51 -5.05
CA LEU A 166 4.90 17.11 -3.73
C LEU A 166 3.63 16.58 -3.06
N SER A 167 2.58 16.31 -3.83
CA SER A 167 1.33 15.76 -3.27
C SER A 167 1.47 14.31 -2.80
N LEU A 168 2.41 13.55 -3.36
CA LEU A 168 2.69 12.15 -3.01
C LEU A 168 3.93 11.96 -2.12
N LYS A 169 4.50 13.04 -1.57
CA LYS A 169 5.68 12.97 -0.71
C LYS A 169 5.31 12.75 0.76
N GLY A 170 6.07 11.89 1.43
CA GLY A 170 5.93 11.63 2.87
C GLY A 170 4.57 11.00 3.21
N GLU A 171 3.98 11.39 4.33
CA GLU A 171 2.72 10.88 4.88
C GLU A 171 1.52 11.01 3.94
N LYS A 172 1.58 11.92 2.96
CA LYS A 172 0.52 12.07 1.95
C LYS A 172 0.45 10.88 0.99
N ASN A 173 1.51 10.08 0.89
CA ASN A 173 1.49 8.85 0.13
C ASN A 173 0.67 7.79 0.88
N GLY A 174 -0.34 7.19 0.24
CA GLY A 174 -1.19 6.18 0.85
C GLY A 174 -0.44 4.92 1.36
N MET A 175 0.77 4.69 0.84
CA MET A 175 1.68 3.61 1.25
C MET A 175 2.81 4.08 2.18
N PHE A 176 2.83 5.34 2.62
CA PHE A 176 3.85 5.81 3.58
C PHE A 176 3.79 5.01 4.88
N GLY A 177 4.95 4.53 5.33
CA GLY A 177 5.07 3.68 6.53
C GLY A 177 4.47 2.27 6.40
N LYS A 178 3.85 1.92 5.27
CA LYS A 178 3.23 0.61 5.05
C LYS A 178 4.12 -0.29 4.20
N LYS A 179 4.14 -1.60 4.51
CA LYS A 179 4.80 -2.62 3.70
C LYS A 179 3.75 -3.43 2.94
N HIS A 180 4.08 -3.83 1.72
CA HIS A 180 3.28 -4.79 0.98
C HIS A 180 3.30 -6.17 1.67
N SER A 181 2.22 -6.94 1.51
CA SER A 181 2.21 -8.35 1.95
C SER A 181 3.23 -9.17 1.19
N GLN A 182 3.72 -10.26 1.78
CA GLN A 182 4.67 -11.17 1.13
C GLN A 182 4.12 -11.70 -0.20
N GLU A 183 2.84 -12.06 -0.24
CA GLU A 183 2.17 -12.52 -1.45
C GLU A 183 2.14 -11.43 -2.55
N SER A 184 1.85 -10.18 -2.17
CA SER A 184 1.86 -9.05 -3.11
C SER A 184 3.26 -8.75 -3.63
N CYS A 185 4.27 -8.79 -2.75
CA CYS A 185 5.68 -8.70 -3.13
C CYS A 185 6.08 -9.80 -4.12
N ALA A 186 5.68 -11.05 -3.86
CA ALA A 186 5.96 -12.18 -4.74
C ALA A 186 5.30 -12.00 -6.12
N LYS A 187 4.03 -11.56 -6.17
CA LYS A 187 3.32 -11.24 -7.42
C LYS A 187 4.03 -10.13 -8.22
N MET A 188 4.42 -9.04 -7.56
CA MET A 188 5.17 -7.95 -8.20
C MET A 188 6.56 -8.38 -8.67
N SER A 189 7.23 -9.25 -7.92
CA SER A 189 8.54 -9.81 -8.30
C SER A 189 8.41 -10.68 -9.54
N LYS A 190 7.43 -11.60 -9.56
CA LYS A 190 7.16 -12.50 -10.70
C LYS A 190 6.78 -11.74 -11.98
N SER A 191 6.17 -10.55 -11.88
CA SER A 191 5.81 -9.76 -13.06
C SER A 191 6.98 -9.00 -13.68
N ARG A 192 8.11 -8.84 -12.99
CA ARG A 192 9.26 -8.00 -13.42
C ARG A 192 10.59 -8.76 -13.53
N SER A 193 10.60 -10.06 -13.24
CA SER A 193 11.78 -10.93 -13.27
C SER A 193 11.86 -11.76 -14.56
N GLY A 194 13.05 -12.31 -14.84
CA GLY A 194 13.32 -13.10 -16.03
C GLY A 194 13.07 -12.31 -17.31
N GLU A 195 12.45 -12.96 -18.30
CA GLU A 195 12.12 -12.40 -19.62
C GLU A 195 11.23 -11.15 -19.58
N LYS A 196 10.45 -10.97 -18.51
CA LYS A 196 9.58 -9.79 -18.35
C LYS A 196 10.36 -8.54 -17.94
N ASN A 197 11.62 -8.69 -17.54
CA ASN A 197 12.47 -7.55 -17.24
C ASN A 197 12.81 -6.80 -18.54
N ILE A 198 12.66 -5.48 -18.54
CA ILE A 198 12.94 -4.63 -19.71
C ILE A 198 14.39 -4.74 -20.22
N TRP A 199 15.32 -5.19 -19.38
CA TRP A 199 16.74 -5.38 -19.68
C TRP A 199 17.12 -6.84 -19.88
N TYR A 200 16.17 -7.78 -19.83
CA TYR A 200 16.47 -9.18 -20.12
C TYR A 200 17.06 -9.34 -21.52
N GLY A 201 18.21 -10.01 -21.61
CA GLY A 201 18.95 -10.21 -22.87
C GLY A 201 19.60 -8.94 -23.46
N LYS A 202 19.47 -7.77 -22.83
CA LYS A 202 20.00 -6.49 -23.36
C LYS A 202 21.26 -6.05 -22.62
N LYS A 203 22.30 -5.67 -23.37
CA LYS A 203 23.51 -5.03 -22.81
C LYS A 203 23.30 -3.51 -22.68
N LYS A 204 23.72 -2.95 -21.55
CA LYS A 204 23.75 -1.49 -21.35
C LYS A 204 24.82 -0.85 -22.23
N SER A 205 24.53 0.32 -22.80
CA SER A 205 25.50 1.11 -23.56
C SER A 205 26.63 1.62 -22.67
N ASN A 206 27.79 1.88 -23.26
CA ASN A 206 28.95 2.42 -22.52
C ASN A 206 28.65 3.80 -21.90
N SER A 207 27.93 4.67 -22.64
CA SER A 207 27.48 5.97 -22.12
C SER A 207 26.59 5.82 -20.86
N TYR A 208 25.70 4.83 -20.83
CA TYR A 208 24.87 4.57 -19.66
C TYR A 208 25.70 4.06 -18.46
N LYS A 209 26.67 3.18 -18.71
CA LYS A 209 27.59 2.69 -17.66
C LYS A 209 28.41 3.84 -17.06
N ALA A 210 28.92 4.74 -17.90
CA ALA A 210 29.68 5.91 -17.46
C ALA A 210 28.85 6.83 -16.54
N LYS A 211 27.56 7.05 -16.86
CA LYS A 211 26.66 7.83 -15.99
C LYS A 211 26.49 7.19 -14.61
N ILE A 212 26.30 5.86 -14.55
CA ILE A 212 26.21 5.13 -13.28
C ILE A 212 27.50 5.28 -12.49
N GLN A 213 28.66 5.12 -13.14
CA GLN A 213 29.96 5.24 -12.50
C GLN A 213 30.16 6.63 -11.90
N ALA A 214 29.84 7.68 -12.65
CA ALA A 214 29.93 9.06 -12.17
C ALA A 214 29.03 9.29 -10.95
N SER A 215 27.77 8.83 -10.97
CA SER A 215 26.88 8.93 -9.81
C SER A 215 27.37 8.14 -8.59
N ALA A 216 27.95 6.95 -8.80
CA ALA A 216 28.52 6.16 -7.71
C ALA A 216 29.72 6.87 -7.07
N LEU A 217 30.58 7.50 -7.86
CA LEU A 217 31.72 8.26 -7.36
C LEU A 217 31.27 9.45 -6.49
N ILE A 218 30.25 10.19 -6.93
CA ILE A 218 29.65 11.28 -6.13
C ILE A 218 29.15 10.75 -4.79
N TYR A 219 28.39 9.65 -4.80
CA TYR A 219 27.87 9.05 -3.58
C TYR A 219 28.99 8.63 -2.60
N HIS A 220 30.05 7.99 -3.10
CA HIS A 220 31.19 7.59 -2.28
C HIS A 220 31.94 8.77 -1.67
N ASN A 221 32.07 9.88 -2.42
CA ASN A 221 32.71 11.08 -1.93
C ASN A 221 31.88 11.80 -0.85
N GLU A 222 30.55 11.83 -1.02
CA GLU A 222 29.62 12.43 -0.05
C GLU A 222 29.44 11.57 1.21
N HIS A 223 29.65 10.26 1.10
CA HIS A 223 29.49 9.29 2.19
C HIS A 223 30.81 8.55 2.46
N PRO A 224 31.85 9.26 2.95
CA PRO A 224 33.12 8.63 3.26
C PRO A 224 32.92 7.56 4.34
N ILE A 225 33.62 6.44 4.18
CA ILE A 225 33.60 5.37 5.19
C ILE A 225 34.35 5.88 6.42
N THR A 226 33.67 5.91 7.56
CA THR A 226 34.28 6.37 8.81
C THR A 226 35.20 5.31 9.42
N ASP A 227 36.20 5.75 10.18
CA ASP A 227 37.15 4.87 10.88
C ASP A 227 36.44 3.85 11.79
N ALA A 228 35.31 4.24 12.39
CA ALA A 228 34.48 3.35 13.19
C ALA A 228 33.89 2.19 12.35
N ILE A 229 33.46 2.46 11.12
CA ILE A 229 32.96 1.43 10.20
C ILE A 229 34.11 0.55 9.73
N ILE A 230 35.27 1.13 9.39
CA ILE A 230 36.47 0.38 9.01
C ILE A 230 36.88 -0.58 10.12
N THR A 231 36.94 -0.08 11.37
CA THR A 231 37.27 -0.89 12.55
C THR A 231 36.27 -2.01 12.78
N LYS A 232 34.96 -1.75 12.62
CA LYS A 232 33.91 -2.76 12.73
C LYS A 232 34.01 -3.85 11.65
N ILE A 233 34.32 -3.46 10.41
CA ILE A 233 34.54 -4.40 9.30
C ILE A 233 35.79 -5.23 9.56
N SER A 234 36.89 -4.59 9.95
CA SER A 234 38.17 -5.24 10.28
C SER A 234 38.00 -6.29 11.38
N LYS A 235 37.35 -5.93 12.49
CA LYS A 235 37.09 -6.86 13.60
C LYS A 235 36.29 -8.09 13.20
N ASN A 236 35.35 -7.95 12.26
CA ASN A 236 34.54 -9.08 11.78
C ASN A 236 35.27 -9.98 10.76
N ILE A 237 36.33 -9.48 10.11
CA ILE A 237 37.10 -10.20 9.11
C ILE A 237 38.38 -10.80 9.72
N SER A 238 38.94 -10.17 10.76
CA SER A 238 40.12 -10.61 11.50
C SER A 238 39.77 -11.71 12.49
N ILE A 239 39.45 -12.89 11.96
CA ILE A 239 39.24 -14.09 12.77
C ILE A 239 40.60 -14.77 12.96
N PRO A 240 41.05 -14.97 14.21
CA PRO A 240 42.36 -15.55 14.49
C PRO A 240 42.45 -17.00 14.02
N VAL A 241 43.62 -17.37 13.50
CA VAL A 241 43.90 -18.72 12.97
C VAL A 241 45.17 -19.29 13.57
N ARG A 242 45.18 -20.60 13.77
CA ARG A 242 46.32 -21.38 14.23
C ARG A 242 46.87 -22.23 13.09
N GLN A 243 48.18 -22.20 12.94
CA GLN A 243 48.97 -23.06 12.08
C GLN A 243 49.36 -24.32 12.86
N LEU A 244 49.22 -25.47 12.22
CA LEU A 244 49.41 -26.80 12.81
C LEU A 244 50.31 -27.65 11.91
N THR A 245 51.08 -28.56 12.53
CA THR A 245 51.80 -29.61 11.80
C THR A 245 50.80 -30.57 11.13
N LEU A 246 51.29 -31.46 10.25
CA LEU A 246 50.45 -32.51 9.65
C LEU A 246 49.80 -33.41 10.72
N ASN A 247 50.49 -33.58 11.86
CA ASN A 247 50.06 -34.34 13.03
C ASN A 247 49.22 -33.52 14.03
N ARG A 248 48.79 -32.31 13.66
CA ARG A 248 47.93 -31.41 14.45
C ARG A 248 48.59 -30.81 15.71
N GLU A 249 49.91 -30.68 15.72
CA GLU A 249 50.60 -29.98 16.80
C GLU A 249 50.65 -28.48 16.51
N PRO A 250 50.40 -27.59 17.50
CA PRO A 250 50.38 -26.15 17.29
C PRO A 250 51.77 -25.61 16.97
N ILE A 251 51.88 -24.82 15.90
CA ILE A 251 53.13 -24.16 15.47
C ILE A 251 53.08 -22.66 15.82
N ALA A 252 52.04 -21.98 15.35
CA ALA A 252 51.91 -20.53 15.47
C ALA A 252 50.44 -20.10 15.44
N GLU A 253 50.15 -18.94 16.04
CA GLU A 253 48.84 -18.29 16.01
C GLU A 253 48.95 -16.92 15.35
N PHE A 254 47.90 -16.55 14.63
CA PHE A 254 47.83 -15.32 13.86
C PHE A 254 46.50 -14.63 14.10
N ASP A 255 46.51 -13.30 14.12
CA ASP A 255 45.30 -12.49 14.32
C ASP A 255 44.31 -12.60 13.17
N SER A 256 44.77 -12.98 11.97
CA SER A 256 43.91 -13.22 10.82
C SER A 256 44.55 -14.15 9.79
N THR A 257 43.68 -14.74 8.95
CA THR A 257 44.11 -15.47 7.74
C THR A 257 44.94 -14.63 6.76
N LYS A 258 44.79 -13.31 6.77
CA LYS A 258 45.58 -12.42 5.91
C LYS A 258 47.01 -12.28 6.44
N SER A 259 47.15 -11.99 7.74
CA SER A 259 48.45 -11.92 8.42
C SER A 259 49.20 -13.26 8.32
N ALA A 260 48.50 -14.38 8.53
CA ALA A 260 49.06 -15.72 8.35
C ALA A 260 49.53 -15.98 6.91
N GLY A 261 48.75 -15.54 5.92
CA GLY A 261 49.08 -15.70 4.51
C GLY A 261 50.30 -14.89 4.09
N GLU A 262 50.43 -13.65 4.57
CA GLU A 262 51.57 -12.78 4.28
C GLU A 262 52.86 -13.34 4.88
N LEU A 263 52.84 -13.84 6.12
CA LEU A 263 54.04 -14.40 6.77
C LEU A 263 54.48 -15.73 6.13
N VAL A 264 53.52 -16.62 5.82
CA VAL A 264 53.80 -17.95 5.27
C VAL A 264 53.96 -17.92 3.74
N GLY A 265 53.64 -16.79 3.09
CA GLY A 265 53.72 -16.65 1.64
C GLY A 265 52.63 -17.43 0.89
N ILE A 266 51.45 -17.59 1.50
CA ILE A 266 50.31 -18.32 0.91
C ILE A 266 49.07 -17.44 0.83
N ASP A 267 48.27 -17.62 -0.22
CA ASP A 267 47.03 -16.87 -0.37
C ASP A 267 46.07 -17.16 0.80
N SER A 268 45.58 -16.10 1.45
CA SER A 268 44.68 -16.19 2.60
C SER A 268 43.42 -17.03 2.32
N SER A 269 42.95 -17.08 1.07
CA SER A 269 41.79 -17.92 0.71
C SER A 269 42.08 -19.42 0.81
N CYS A 270 43.35 -19.84 0.65
CA CYS A 270 43.77 -21.23 0.85
C CYS A 270 43.70 -21.61 2.34
N ILE A 271 44.14 -20.72 3.23
CA ILE A 271 44.01 -20.89 4.68
C ILE A 271 42.54 -21.00 5.07
N VAL A 272 41.69 -20.08 4.59
CA VAL A 272 40.23 -20.10 4.83
C VAL A 272 39.59 -21.41 4.36
N LYS A 273 40.02 -21.96 3.21
CA LYS A 273 39.51 -23.25 2.71
C LYS A 273 39.95 -24.41 3.62
N CYS A 274 41.15 -24.37 4.18
CA CYS A 274 41.63 -25.35 5.15
C CYS A 274 40.84 -25.29 6.46
N CYS A 275 40.67 -24.11 7.05
CA CYS A 275 39.89 -23.94 8.28
C CYS A 275 38.41 -24.35 8.12
N LYS A 276 37.87 -24.31 6.89
CA LYS A 276 36.52 -24.77 6.55
C LYS A 276 36.43 -26.26 6.20
N GLY A 277 37.53 -27.00 6.26
CA GLY A 277 37.61 -28.42 5.91
C GLY A 277 37.45 -28.72 4.41
N LYS A 278 37.55 -27.70 3.54
CA LYS A 278 37.47 -27.88 2.08
C LYS A 278 38.80 -28.29 1.46
N ARG A 279 39.89 -28.10 2.19
CA ARG A 279 41.24 -28.54 1.86
C ARG A 279 41.88 -29.12 3.12
N THR A 280 42.76 -30.07 2.94
CA THR A 280 43.46 -30.75 4.04
C THR A 280 44.63 -29.93 4.55
N THR A 281 45.37 -29.27 3.64
CA THR A 281 46.55 -28.46 3.96
C THR A 281 46.67 -27.24 3.04
N ALA A 282 47.39 -26.22 3.51
CA ALA A 282 47.84 -25.07 2.73
C ALA A 282 49.28 -24.73 3.12
N GLY A 283 50.16 -24.60 2.13
CA GLY A 283 51.59 -24.36 2.36
C GLY A 283 52.31 -25.51 3.08
N GLY A 284 51.77 -26.74 3.05
CA GLY A 284 52.29 -27.87 3.81
C GLY A 284 51.79 -27.97 5.25
N PHE A 285 51.00 -26.99 5.73
CA PHE A 285 50.50 -26.93 7.09
C PHE A 285 48.99 -27.14 7.18
N ARG A 286 48.52 -27.56 8.36
CA ARG A 286 47.10 -27.56 8.72
C ARG A 286 46.73 -26.22 9.36
N TRP A 287 45.47 -25.83 9.21
CA TRP A 287 44.99 -24.52 9.65
C TRP A 287 43.60 -24.63 10.28
N GLU A 288 43.44 -24.05 11.47
CA GLU A 288 42.17 -24.05 12.23
C GLU A 288 41.91 -22.65 12.81
N TYR A 289 40.66 -22.31 13.10
CA TYR A 289 40.32 -21.04 13.75
C TYR A 289 40.52 -21.15 15.27
N VAL A 290 41.17 -20.16 15.90
CA VAL A 290 41.55 -20.22 17.34
C VAL A 290 40.33 -20.19 18.26
N ASN A 291 39.30 -19.40 17.91
CA ASN A 291 38.16 -19.12 18.78
C ASN A 291 36.82 -19.30 18.06
N ILE A 292 36.63 -20.48 17.48
CA ILE A 292 35.27 -20.96 17.22
C ILE A 292 35.16 -22.21 18.08
N SER A 293 34.60 -22.07 19.28
CA SER A 293 34.06 -23.22 20.01
C SER A 293 33.00 -23.82 19.09
N THR A 294 33.42 -24.83 18.34
CA THR A 294 32.56 -25.51 17.40
C THR A 294 31.52 -26.17 18.28
N ILE A 295 30.26 -25.76 18.18
CA ILE A 295 29.18 -26.33 19.00
C ILE A 295 29.19 -27.86 18.84
N SER A 296 29.71 -28.39 17.72
CA SER A 296 29.95 -29.81 17.47
C SER A 296 30.70 -30.58 18.56
N GLU A 297 31.58 -29.96 19.36
CA GLU A 297 32.33 -30.66 20.41
C GLU A 297 31.49 -30.94 21.66
N ASN A 298 30.34 -30.27 21.81
CA ASN A 298 29.43 -30.39 22.97
C ASN A 298 28.00 -30.79 22.56
N ILE A 299 27.83 -31.41 21.39
CA ILE A 299 26.53 -31.89 20.92
C ILE A 299 26.50 -33.42 21.03
N ASP A 300 25.68 -33.91 21.96
CA ASP A 300 25.33 -35.34 22.04
C ASP A 300 24.59 -35.76 20.75
N PRO A 301 25.21 -36.61 19.90
CA PRO A 301 24.62 -37.03 18.62
C PRO A 301 23.36 -37.90 18.79
N THR A 302 23.11 -38.43 19.99
CA THR A 302 21.87 -39.17 20.27
C THR A 302 20.67 -38.24 20.46
N ILE A 303 20.89 -37.02 20.93
CA ILE A 303 19.86 -36.02 21.22
C ILE A 303 19.71 -35.01 20.07
N TRP A 304 20.80 -34.69 19.38
CA TRP A 304 20.86 -33.62 18.40
C TRP A 304 21.39 -34.13 17.06
N ILE A 305 20.52 -34.14 16.06
CA ILE A 305 20.81 -34.73 14.75
C ILE A 305 20.95 -33.68 13.66
N GLY A 306 21.71 -34.00 12.61
CA GLY A 306 21.87 -33.11 11.47
C GLY A 306 20.59 -33.00 10.62
N THR A 307 20.47 -31.92 9.83
CA THR A 307 19.33 -31.75 8.90
C THR A 307 19.24 -32.80 7.79
N GLY A 308 20.29 -33.57 7.52
CA GLY A 308 20.24 -34.71 6.59
C GLY A 308 19.58 -35.94 7.23
N GLU A 309 20.05 -36.29 8.41
CA GLU A 309 19.52 -37.39 9.22
C GLU A 309 18.07 -37.14 9.64
N ALA A 310 17.72 -35.92 10.03
CA ALA A 310 16.35 -35.54 10.33
C ALA A 310 15.39 -35.76 9.15
N VAL A 311 15.82 -35.45 7.92
CA VAL A 311 15.02 -35.68 6.70
C VAL A 311 14.82 -37.17 6.45
N GLN A 312 15.83 -38.00 6.68
CA GLN A 312 15.72 -39.45 6.57
C GLN A 312 14.79 -40.03 7.64
N LEU A 313 14.83 -39.49 8.86
CA LEU A 313 14.09 -39.99 10.01
C LEU A 313 12.59 -39.67 9.96
N VAL A 314 12.21 -38.48 9.50
CA VAL A 314 10.78 -38.08 9.41
C VAL A 314 10.21 -38.12 7.98
N GLY A 315 11.03 -38.38 6.95
CA GLY A 315 10.60 -38.43 5.55
C GLY A 315 10.16 -37.09 4.93
N HIS A 316 10.21 -35.99 5.68
CA HIS A 316 9.80 -34.67 5.21
C HIS A 316 10.95 -33.86 4.59
N ASN A 317 10.62 -33.03 3.60
CA ASN A 317 11.60 -32.15 2.96
C ASN A 317 12.22 -31.18 3.97
N ARG A 318 13.51 -30.87 3.79
CA ARG A 318 14.27 -29.91 4.60
C ARG A 318 13.58 -28.55 4.77
N ASN A 319 12.81 -28.09 3.77
CA ASN A 319 12.03 -26.85 3.86
C ASN A 319 10.93 -26.92 4.94
N VAL A 320 10.31 -28.09 5.14
CA VAL A 320 9.31 -28.31 6.20
C VAL A 320 9.99 -28.19 7.56
N LEU A 321 11.15 -28.83 7.74
CA LEU A 321 11.93 -28.71 8.97
C LEU A 321 12.33 -27.26 9.25
N TYR A 322 12.70 -26.49 8.22
CA TYR A 322 13.03 -25.07 8.34
C TYR A 322 11.83 -24.22 8.72
N TYR A 323 10.64 -24.53 8.21
CA TYR A 323 9.40 -23.86 8.58
C TYR A 323 9.10 -24.03 10.08
N HIS A 324 9.20 -25.25 10.59
CA HIS A 324 9.00 -25.53 12.02
C HIS A 324 10.06 -24.86 12.91
N MET A 325 11.33 -24.83 12.48
CA MET A 325 12.39 -24.17 13.25
C MET A 325 12.35 -22.64 13.22
N ASP A 326 12.21 -22.03 12.03
CA ASP A 326 12.42 -20.59 11.86
C ASP A 326 11.12 -19.78 11.90
N ILE A 327 9.98 -20.39 11.54
CA ILE A 327 8.67 -19.72 11.48
C ILE A 327 7.80 -20.09 12.68
N ILE A 328 7.51 -21.38 12.86
CA ILE A 328 6.65 -21.85 13.96
C ILE A 328 7.41 -21.80 15.30
N LYS A 329 8.71 -22.10 15.27
CA LYS A 329 9.63 -22.17 16.43
C LYS A 329 9.24 -23.24 17.46
N ASP A 330 8.62 -24.32 17.01
CA ASP A 330 8.25 -25.47 17.84
C ASP A 330 9.34 -26.55 17.91
N ILE A 331 10.35 -26.48 17.03
CA ILE A 331 11.52 -27.37 17.05
C ILE A 331 12.76 -26.60 17.51
N PRO A 332 13.31 -26.93 18.70
CA PRO A 332 14.60 -26.41 19.13
C PRO A 332 15.72 -26.83 18.18
N TYR A 333 16.59 -25.89 17.84
CA TYR A 333 17.77 -26.16 17.02
C TYR A 333 18.99 -25.35 17.48
N LYS A 334 20.18 -25.93 17.30
CA LYS A 334 21.48 -25.27 17.48
C LYS A 334 22.10 -24.99 16.12
N LYS A 335 22.74 -23.83 15.96
CA LYS A 335 23.37 -23.41 14.70
C LYS A 335 24.87 -23.26 14.86
N ASP A 336 25.61 -23.99 14.04
CA ASP A 336 27.06 -23.96 13.98
C ASP A 336 27.51 -23.60 12.57
N GLY A 337 27.80 -22.31 12.36
CA GLY A 337 28.02 -21.74 11.04
C GLY A 337 26.83 -21.97 10.10
N ARG A 338 27.00 -22.84 9.09
CA ARG A 338 25.96 -23.25 8.13
C ARG A 338 25.24 -24.54 8.52
N LYS A 339 25.78 -25.30 9.47
CA LYS A 339 25.17 -26.54 9.96
C LYS A 339 24.09 -26.20 10.99
N ARG A 340 23.02 -26.99 10.99
CA ARG A 340 21.95 -26.92 11.99
C ARG A 340 21.78 -28.30 12.60
N TYR A 341 21.73 -28.35 13.92
CA TYR A 341 21.46 -29.54 14.70
C TYR A 341 20.07 -29.43 15.30
N ILE A 342 19.23 -30.42 15.05
CA ILE A 342 17.81 -30.46 15.38
C ILE A 342 17.64 -31.35 16.60
N HIS A 343 16.83 -30.90 17.57
CA HIS A 343 16.51 -31.70 18.74
C HIS A 343 15.62 -32.91 18.36
N LYS A 344 16.21 -34.11 18.34
CA LYS A 344 15.60 -35.35 17.86
C LYS A 344 14.30 -35.72 18.60
N PRO A 345 14.21 -35.63 19.94
CA PRO A 345 12.97 -35.97 20.66
C PRO A 345 11.79 -35.07 20.26
N THR A 346 12.02 -33.76 20.12
CA THR A 346 10.96 -32.81 19.74
C THR A 346 10.54 -32.99 18.29
N LEU A 347 11.50 -33.26 17.40
CA LEU A 347 11.24 -33.57 16.00
C LEU A 347 10.32 -34.80 15.86
N LEU A 348 10.64 -35.89 16.57
CA LEU A 348 9.82 -37.11 16.59
C LEU A 348 8.41 -36.87 17.15
N LYS A 349 8.30 -36.06 18.21
CA LYS A 349 7.00 -35.73 18.81
C LYS A 349 6.07 -35.01 17.83
N ILE A 350 6.61 -34.15 16.97
CA ILE A 350 5.82 -33.36 16.02
C ILE A 350 5.41 -34.20 14.81
N PHE A 351 6.34 -34.96 14.22
CA PHE A 351 6.09 -35.62 12.94
C PHE A 351 5.72 -37.10 13.03
N ILE A 352 6.02 -37.78 14.13
CA ILE A 352 5.75 -39.23 14.27
C ILE A 352 4.60 -39.48 15.26
N ASN A 353 4.53 -38.74 16.37
CA ASN A 353 3.47 -38.93 17.38
C ASN A 353 2.12 -38.25 17.09
N GLN A 354 1.89 -37.76 15.88
CA GLN A 354 0.55 -37.31 15.42
C GLN A 354 -0.21 -38.38 14.62
N SER A 355 0.32 -39.61 14.57
CA SER A 355 -0.32 -40.75 13.90
C SER A 355 -1.00 -41.67 14.92
N TYR A 356 -2.08 -41.21 15.55
CA TYR A 356 -3.11 -42.06 16.18
C TYR A 356 -4.47 -41.36 16.11
#